data_AF-A0A6M8NL12-F1
#
_entry.id   AF-A0A6M8NL12-F1
#
_cell.length_a   1.000
_cell.length_b   1.000
_cell.length_c   1.000
_cell.angle_alpha   90.00
_cell.angle_beta   90.00
_cell.angle_gamma   90.00
#
_symmetry.space_group_name_H-M   'P 1'
#
loop_
_entity.id
_entity.type
_entity.pdbx_description
1 polymer ?
#
loop_
_entity_poly.entity_id
_entity_poly.type
_entity_poly.pdbx_seq_one_letter_code
_entity_poly.pdbx_strand_id
1 'polypeptide(L)'
;MKKTVLKIATATALLTFGISYSSASDLANLDVKKECNVQANGIEKVLETAKKYNEIAIKNKVEFMRLGMKASQYIEAVDGALKSGAKNIDIIDDKKKKTGEVTVEYGAWRACSFAISAVTQYEEGKTNWKLASPSDGYKY
;
A
#
# COMPACT_ATOMS: atom_id res chain seq x y z
N MET A 1 -31.83 -40.90 9.55
CA MET A 1 -31.62 -39.43 9.45
C MET A 1 -30.21 -39.17 8.92
N LYS A 2 -30.06 -38.79 7.64
CA LYS A 2 -28.76 -38.41 7.07
C LYS A 2 -28.59 -36.90 7.23
N LYS A 3 -27.58 -36.47 7.99
CA LYS A 3 -27.23 -35.06 8.18
C LYS A 3 -26.44 -34.58 6.97
N THR A 4 -27.09 -33.80 6.11
CA THR A 4 -26.41 -33.13 4.98
C THR A 4 -25.79 -31.84 5.51
N VAL A 5 -24.47 -31.83 5.67
CA VAL A 5 -23.72 -30.61 6.01
C VAL A 5 -23.52 -29.81 4.73
N LEU A 6 -24.28 -28.71 4.57
CA LEU A 6 -24.05 -27.75 3.48
C LEU A 6 -22.70 -27.04 3.72
N LYS A 7 -21.72 -27.29 2.86
CA LYS A 7 -20.51 -26.49 2.77
C LYS A 7 -20.83 -25.23 1.96
N ILE A 8 -21.02 -24.11 2.64
CA ILE A 8 -21.15 -22.80 2.01
C ILE A 8 -19.74 -22.35 1.61
N ALA A 9 -19.40 -22.51 0.33
CA ALA A 9 -18.21 -21.89 -0.24
C ALA A 9 -18.49 -20.39 -0.42
N THR A 10 -18.01 -19.57 0.51
CA THR A 10 -18.01 -18.11 0.32
C THR A 10 -16.99 -17.77 -0.76
N ALA A 11 -17.46 -17.64 -2.00
CA ALA A 11 -16.69 -17.06 -3.09
C ALA A 11 -16.52 -15.57 -2.81
N THR A 12 -15.39 -15.18 -2.21
CA THR A 12 -14.94 -13.79 -2.22
C THR A 12 -14.63 -13.41 -3.67
N ALA A 13 -15.55 -12.66 -4.28
CA ALA A 13 -15.32 -12.04 -5.57
C ALA A 13 -14.14 -11.05 -5.43
N LEU A 14 -12.97 -11.46 -5.92
CA LEU A 14 -11.86 -10.56 -6.18
C LEU A 14 -12.29 -9.64 -7.32
N LEU A 15 -12.80 -8.46 -6.97
CA LEU A 15 -12.92 -7.33 -7.90
C LEU A 15 -11.49 -6.97 -8.34
N THR A 16 -11.04 -7.59 -9.43
CA THR A 16 -9.85 -7.19 -10.14
C THR A 16 -10.17 -5.89 -10.86
N PHE A 17 -10.04 -4.76 -10.15
CA PHE A 17 -9.96 -3.47 -10.81
C PHE A 17 -8.69 -3.49 -11.66
N GLY A 18 -8.85 -3.69 -12.96
CA GLY A 18 -7.77 -3.52 -13.93
C GLY A 18 -7.41 -2.05 -13.97
N ILE A 19 -6.39 -1.64 -13.21
CA ILE A 19 -5.98 -0.24 -13.18
C ILE A 19 -4.99 0.00 -14.32
N SER A 20 -5.46 0.67 -15.35
CA SER A 20 -4.63 1.23 -16.42
C SER A 20 -4.12 2.59 -15.97
N TYR A 21 -2.89 2.67 -15.43
CA TYR A 21 -2.16 3.94 -15.42
C TYR A 21 -1.56 4.11 -16.81
N SER A 22 -1.92 5.20 -17.49
CA SER A 22 -1.56 5.41 -18.89
C SER A 22 -0.08 5.74 -19.08
N SER A 23 0.63 6.16 -18.02
CA SER A 23 2.07 6.48 -18.09
C SER A 23 2.73 6.69 -16.72
N ALA A 24 4.08 6.63 -16.69
CA ALA A 24 4.90 7.06 -15.55
C ALA A 24 4.64 8.55 -15.18
N SER A 25 4.34 9.39 -16.17
CA SER A 25 4.00 10.80 -15.97
C SER A 25 2.72 11.01 -15.15
N ASP A 26 1.73 10.12 -15.29
CA ASP A 26 0.49 10.21 -14.50
C ASP A 26 0.74 9.90 -13.02
N LEU A 27 1.73 9.04 -12.73
CA LEU A 27 2.14 8.68 -11.38
C LEU A 27 3.12 9.69 -10.76
N ALA A 28 3.96 10.33 -11.57
CA ALA A 28 4.88 11.39 -11.14
C ALA A 28 4.12 12.67 -10.74
N ASN A 29 2.97 12.94 -11.36
CA ASN A 29 2.10 14.07 -11.01
C ASN A 29 1.17 13.78 -9.81
N LEU A 30 1.22 12.56 -9.25
CA LEU A 30 0.35 12.19 -8.14
C LEU A 30 0.88 12.80 -6.83
N ASP A 31 0.12 13.76 -6.29
CA ASP A 31 0.46 14.37 -5.00
C ASP A 31 0.13 13.41 -3.85
N VAL A 32 1.13 12.65 -3.42
CA VAL A 32 1.04 11.69 -2.31
C VAL A 32 0.45 12.32 -1.05
N LYS A 33 0.81 13.58 -0.74
CA LYS A 33 0.32 14.25 0.48
C LYS A 33 -1.17 14.49 0.39
N LYS A 34 -1.66 14.89 -0.79
CA LYS A 34 -3.08 15.11 -1.05
C LYS A 34 -3.86 13.80 -1.04
N GLU A 35 -3.39 12.78 -1.74
CA GLU A 35 -4.09 11.49 -1.85
C GLU A 35 -4.15 10.74 -0.52
N CYS A 36 -3.07 10.77 0.26
CA CYS A 36 -2.99 10.07 1.54
C CYS A 36 -3.45 10.91 2.74
N ASN A 37 -4.02 12.11 2.53
CA ASN A 37 -4.49 12.96 3.61
C ASN A 37 -5.73 12.36 4.29
N VAL A 38 -5.54 11.73 5.45
CA VAL A 38 -6.62 11.08 6.21
C VAL A 38 -7.65 12.08 6.74
N GLN A 39 -7.24 13.30 7.12
CA GLN A 39 -8.16 14.32 7.63
C GLN A 39 -9.11 14.82 6.54
N ALA A 40 -8.60 14.95 5.31
CA ALA A 40 -9.38 15.43 4.18
C ALA A 40 -10.18 14.32 3.49
N ASN A 41 -9.64 13.10 3.40
CA ASN A 41 -10.22 12.00 2.62
C ASN A 41 -10.93 10.94 3.46
N GLY A 42 -10.68 10.89 4.78
CA GLY A 42 -11.13 9.81 5.64
C GLY A 42 -10.24 8.55 5.53
N ILE A 43 -10.24 7.74 6.59
CA ILE A 43 -9.39 6.54 6.70
C ILE A 43 -9.74 5.51 5.61
N GLU A 44 -11.04 5.28 5.36
CA GLU A 44 -11.52 4.26 4.41
C GLU A 44 -11.01 4.53 2.99
N LYS A 45 -11.19 5.76 2.49
CA LYS A 45 -10.72 6.16 1.15
C LYS A 45 -9.20 6.08 1.05
N VAL A 46 -8.47 6.52 2.08
CA VAL A 46 -6.99 6.41 2.10
C VAL A 46 -6.54 4.94 2.08
N LEU A 47 -7.25 4.06 2.78
CA LEU A 47 -6.97 2.63 2.80
C LEU A 47 -7.29 1.95 1.46
N GLU A 48 -8.39 2.34 0.78
CA GLU A 48 -8.69 1.89 -0.58
C GLU A 48 -7.60 2.30 -1.58
N THR A 49 -7.15 3.56 -1.50
CA THR A 49 -6.01 4.05 -2.27
C THR A 49 -4.76 3.20 -1.98
N ALA A 50 -4.46 2.92 -0.71
CA ALA A 50 -3.33 2.07 -0.35
C ALA A 50 -3.44 0.67 -0.97
N LYS A 51 -4.61 0.02 -0.88
CA LYS A 51 -4.88 -1.30 -1.49
C LYS A 51 -4.64 -1.27 -3.00
N LYS A 52 -5.22 -0.27 -3.68
CA LYS A 52 -5.12 -0.06 -5.13
C LYS A 52 -3.68 0.01 -5.61
N TYR A 53 -2.84 0.85 -4.98
CA TYR A 53 -1.45 1.01 -5.42
C TYR A 53 -0.54 -0.12 -4.93
N ASN A 54 -0.82 -0.71 -3.76
CA ASN A 54 0.03 -1.78 -3.24
C ASN A 54 -0.13 -3.08 -4.05
N GLU A 55 -1.30 -3.35 -4.62
CA GLU A 55 -1.49 -4.47 -5.55
C GLU A 55 -0.50 -4.39 -6.73
N ILE A 56 -0.29 -3.19 -7.27
CA ILE A 56 0.65 -2.93 -8.36
C ILE A 56 2.09 -3.08 -7.88
N ALA A 57 2.40 -2.56 -6.69
CA ALA A 57 3.73 -2.70 -6.10
C ALA A 57 4.09 -4.17 -5.88
N ILE A 58 3.15 -4.98 -5.38
CA ILE A 58 3.30 -6.43 -5.22
C ILE A 58 3.50 -7.12 -6.57
N LYS A 59 2.66 -6.81 -7.57
CA LYS A 59 2.76 -7.38 -8.92
C LYS A 59 4.13 -7.11 -9.56
N ASN A 60 4.68 -5.92 -9.33
CA ASN A 60 5.99 -5.51 -9.83
C ASN A 60 7.15 -5.86 -8.87
N LYS A 61 6.88 -6.53 -7.74
CA LYS A 61 7.86 -6.92 -6.71
C LYS A 61 8.67 -5.75 -6.12
N VAL A 62 8.03 -4.59 -6.00
CA VAL A 62 8.61 -3.34 -5.47
C VAL A 62 7.92 -2.87 -4.20
N GLU A 63 7.19 -3.75 -3.52
CA GLU A 63 6.49 -3.41 -2.27
C GLU A 63 7.45 -2.79 -1.25
N PHE A 64 7.11 -1.58 -0.79
CA PHE A 64 7.95 -0.82 0.12
C PHE A 64 7.87 -1.39 1.54
N MET A 65 9.03 -1.48 2.20
CA MET A 65 9.16 -1.95 3.58
C MET A 65 10.00 -0.97 4.38
N ARG A 66 9.51 -0.56 5.55
CA ARG A 66 10.27 0.28 6.49
C ARG A 66 9.87 -0.02 7.92
N LEU A 67 10.85 -0.03 8.82
CA LEU A 67 10.68 -0.40 10.24
C LEU A 67 10.09 -1.81 10.43
N GLY A 68 10.47 -2.77 9.58
CA GLY A 68 10.02 -4.16 9.68
C GLY A 68 8.62 -4.44 9.14
N MET A 69 7.87 -3.41 8.71
CA MET A 69 6.54 -3.57 8.12
C MET A 69 6.50 -3.13 6.65
N LYS A 70 5.85 -3.98 5.85
CA LYS A 70 5.45 -3.73 4.46
C LYS A 70 4.14 -2.96 4.39
N ALA A 71 3.87 -2.34 3.25
CA ALA A 71 2.60 -1.68 2.99
C ALA A 71 1.39 -2.63 3.19
N SER A 72 1.46 -3.88 2.73
CA SER A 72 0.42 -4.91 2.99
C SER A 72 0.14 -5.11 4.47
N GLN A 73 1.17 -5.19 5.30
CA GLN A 73 1.01 -5.40 6.75
C GLN A 73 0.34 -4.19 7.41
N TYR A 74 0.64 -2.96 6.98
CA TYR A 74 -0.09 -1.78 7.44
C TYR A 74 -1.56 -1.81 7.00
N ILE A 75 -1.83 -2.19 5.75
CA ILE A 75 -3.20 -2.31 5.22
C ILE A 75 -4.01 -3.32 6.05
N GLU A 76 -3.45 -4.50 6.30
CA GLU A 76 -4.10 -5.56 7.09
C GLU A 76 -4.37 -5.11 8.53
N ALA A 77 -3.39 -4.46 9.18
CA ALA A 77 -3.53 -3.99 10.55
C ALA A 77 -4.61 -2.89 10.67
N VAL A 78 -4.65 -1.94 9.73
CA VAL A 78 -5.68 -0.89 9.69
C VAL A 78 -7.06 -1.49 9.43
N ASP A 79 -7.19 -2.40 8.47
CA ASP A 79 -8.45 -3.07 8.14
C ASP A 79 -9.00 -3.86 9.34
N GLY A 80 -8.13 -4.55 10.07
CA GLY A 80 -8.47 -5.24 11.32
C GLY A 80 -8.87 -4.28 12.45
N ALA A 81 -8.18 -3.15 12.61
CA ALA A 81 -8.51 -2.14 13.60
C ALA A 81 -9.86 -1.47 13.32
N LEU A 82 -10.16 -1.15 12.05
CA LEU A 82 -11.46 -0.61 11.65
C LEU A 82 -12.60 -1.58 11.95
N LYS A 83 -12.41 -2.89 11.68
CA LYS A 83 -13.42 -3.92 11.98
C LYS A 83 -13.65 -4.14 13.48
N SER A 84 -12.60 -3.97 14.29
CA SER A 84 -12.67 -4.17 15.74
C SER A 84 -13.01 -2.90 16.52
N GLY A 85 -12.99 -1.72 15.88
CA GLY A 85 -13.13 -0.43 16.55
C GLY A 85 -11.89 0.00 17.34
N ALA A 86 -10.73 -0.62 17.09
CA ALA A 86 -9.47 -0.23 17.74
C ALA A 86 -9.00 1.14 17.26
N LYS A 87 -8.41 1.94 18.16
CA LYS A 87 -7.88 3.28 17.84
C LYS A 87 -6.44 3.25 17.32
N ASN A 88 -5.74 2.16 17.60
CA ASN A 88 -4.33 1.98 17.30
C ASN A 88 -4.06 0.63 16.63
N ILE A 89 -2.93 0.55 15.95
CA ILE A 89 -2.37 -0.67 15.36
C ILE A 89 -0.97 -0.93 15.93
N ASP A 90 -0.64 -2.20 16.05
CA ASP A 90 0.70 -2.62 16.45
C ASP A 90 1.68 -2.51 15.28
N ILE A 91 2.88 -2.02 15.57
CA ILE A 91 4.03 -2.15 14.69
C ILE A 91 4.75 -3.43 15.04
N ILE A 92 4.95 -4.30 14.05
CA ILE A 92 5.60 -5.60 14.23
C ILE A 92 6.90 -5.69 13.43
N ASP A 93 7.89 -6.40 13.96
CA ASP A 93 9.09 -6.77 13.21
C ASP A 93 8.85 -7.95 12.25
N ASP A 94 9.90 -8.35 11.56
CA ASP A 94 9.94 -9.52 10.67
C ASP A 94 9.62 -10.85 11.38
N LYS A 95 9.83 -10.90 12.71
CA LYS A 95 9.52 -12.02 13.59
C LYS A 95 8.13 -11.91 14.22
N LYS A 96 7.29 -10.98 13.75
CA LYS A 96 5.94 -10.69 14.26
C LYS A 96 5.91 -10.27 15.74
N LYS A 97 7.02 -9.75 16.28
CA LYS A 97 7.07 -9.19 17.62
C LYS A 97 6.67 -7.73 17.58
N LYS A 98 5.83 -7.31 18.52
CA LYS A 98 5.47 -5.91 18.70
C LYS A 98 6.72 -5.09 19.05
N THR A 99 7.00 -4.09 18.24
CA THR A 99 8.10 -3.13 18.43
C THR A 99 7.58 -1.72 18.72
N GLY A 100 6.30 -1.46 18.49
CA GLY A 100 5.66 -0.19 18.79
C GLY A 100 4.17 -0.22 18.51
N GLU A 101 3.55 0.94 18.61
CA GLU A 101 2.11 1.14 18.36
C GLU A 101 1.92 2.52 17.75
N VAL A 102 0.96 2.64 16.83
CA VAL A 102 0.61 3.90 16.16
C VAL A 102 -0.90 4.00 15.98
N THR A 103 -1.42 5.21 15.73
CA THR A 103 -2.84 5.39 15.47
C THR A 103 -3.26 4.75 14.15
N VAL A 104 -4.54 4.37 14.04
CA VAL A 104 -5.11 3.85 12.78
C VAL A 104 -4.95 4.85 11.64
N GLU A 105 -5.15 6.14 11.92
CA GLU A 105 -4.96 7.22 10.94
C GLU A 105 -3.53 7.23 10.40
N TYR A 106 -2.55 7.14 11.29
CA TYR A 106 -1.16 7.09 10.88
C TYR A 106 -0.84 5.82 10.08
N GLY A 107 -1.39 4.69 10.50
CA GLY A 107 -1.28 3.42 9.76
C GLY A 107 -1.81 3.54 8.34
N ALA A 108 -2.98 4.16 8.15
CA ALA A 108 -3.61 4.36 6.85
C ALA A 108 -2.79 5.32 5.97
N TRP A 109 -2.38 6.47 6.52
CA TRP A 109 -1.52 7.42 5.81
C TRP A 109 -0.21 6.76 5.36
N ARG A 110 0.42 5.98 6.24
CA ARG A 110 1.68 5.29 5.95
C ARG A 110 1.50 4.21 4.89
N ALA A 111 0.45 3.40 4.99
CA ALA A 111 0.12 2.39 3.98
C ALA A 111 -0.03 3.03 2.60
N CYS A 112 -0.82 4.09 2.50
CA CYS A 112 -1.06 4.83 1.25
C CYS A 112 0.24 5.43 0.70
N SER A 113 1.02 6.10 1.56
CA SER A 113 2.27 6.75 1.15
C SER A 113 3.29 5.74 0.63
N PHE A 114 3.40 4.58 1.28
CA PHE A 114 4.31 3.51 0.85
C PHE A 114 3.86 2.89 -0.48
N ALA A 115 2.57 2.63 -0.62
CA ALA A 115 2.00 2.04 -1.83
C ALA A 115 2.22 2.94 -3.06
N ILE A 116 1.90 4.23 -2.96
CA ILE A 116 2.11 5.18 -4.06
C ILE A 116 3.60 5.36 -4.35
N SER A 117 4.41 5.62 -3.31
CA SER A 117 5.85 5.87 -3.50
C SER A 117 6.57 4.68 -4.13
N ALA A 118 6.18 3.44 -3.81
CA ALA A 118 6.72 2.25 -4.45
C ALA A 118 6.51 2.24 -5.96
N VAL A 119 5.27 2.52 -6.38
CA VAL A 119 4.88 2.50 -7.79
C VAL A 119 5.50 3.68 -8.55
N THR A 120 5.49 4.88 -7.97
CA THR A 120 6.11 6.07 -8.58
C THR A 120 7.61 5.86 -8.80
N GLN A 121 8.35 5.40 -7.79
CA GLN A 121 9.79 5.13 -7.92
C GLN A 121 10.08 4.02 -8.94
N TYR A 122 9.24 2.99 -9.00
CA TYR A 122 9.39 1.92 -9.99
C TYR A 122 9.24 2.43 -11.42
N GLU A 123 8.24 3.27 -11.69
CA GLU A 123 8.04 3.84 -13.01
C GLU A 123 9.11 4.87 -13.39
N GLU A 124 9.49 5.77 -12.47
CA GLU A 124 10.59 6.72 -12.67
C GLU A 124 11.93 6.01 -12.93
N GLY A 125 12.19 4.90 -12.23
CA GLY A 125 13.38 4.08 -12.42
C GLY A 125 13.54 3.53 -13.83
N LYS A 126 12.43 3.27 -14.55
CA LYS A 126 12.48 2.77 -15.93
C LYS A 126 13.01 3.82 -16.92
N THR A 127 12.74 5.10 -16.69
CA THR A 127 13.13 6.19 -17.61
C THR A 127 14.41 6.89 -17.16
N ASN A 128 14.59 7.07 -15.85
CA ASN A 128 15.60 7.97 -15.29
C ASN A 128 16.90 7.25 -14.85
N TRP A 129 17.00 5.93 -15.01
CA TRP A 129 18.20 5.17 -14.62
C TRP A 129 19.49 5.69 -15.29
N LYS A 130 19.37 6.19 -16.54
CA LYS A 130 20.51 6.77 -17.27
C LYS A 130 21.02 8.07 -16.65
N LEU A 131 20.13 8.87 -16.05
CA LEU A 131 20.49 10.09 -15.33
C LEU A 131 21.10 9.78 -13.95
N ALA A 132 20.85 8.60 -13.38
CA ALA A 132 21.40 8.19 -12.10
C ALA A 132 22.80 7.53 -12.21
N SER A 133 23.27 7.23 -13.43
CA SER A 133 24.63 6.69 -13.66
C SER A 133 25.64 7.85 -13.73
N PRO A 134 26.66 7.92 -12.84
CA PRO A 134 27.63 9.02 -12.80
C PRO A 134 28.49 9.17 -14.07
N SER A 135 28.40 8.21 -14.98
CA SER A 135 29.32 8.03 -16.11
C SER A 135 28.87 8.65 -17.43
N ASP A 136 27.67 9.24 -17.56
CA ASP A 136 27.14 9.57 -18.89
C ASP A 136 26.39 10.93 -19.02
N GLY A 137 26.88 12.00 -18.37
CA GLY A 137 26.60 13.35 -18.88
C GLY A 137 26.31 14.49 -17.91
N TYR A 138 26.39 14.31 -16.58
CA TYR A 138 26.36 15.45 -15.68
C TYR A 138 27.67 16.24 -15.79
N LYS A 139 27.66 17.31 -16.60
CA LYS A 139 28.63 18.40 -16.47
C LYS A 139 28.19 19.24 -15.27
N TYR A 140 28.93 19.13 -14.17
CA TYR A 140 28.86 20.07 -13.05
C TYR A 140 29.37 21.45 -13.49
#